data_AF-A0A818LNA7-F1
#
_entry.id   AF-A0A818LNA7-F1
#
_cell.length_a   1.000
_cell.length_b   1.000
_cell.length_c   1.000
_cell.angle_alpha   90.00
_cell.angle_beta   90.00
_cell.angle_gamma   90.00
#
_symmetry.space_group_name_H-M   'P 1'
#
loop_
_entity.id
_entity.type
_entity.pdbx_description
1 polymer ?
#
loop_
_entity_poly.entity_id
_entity_poly.type
_entity_poly.pdbx_seq_one_letter_code
_entity_poly.pdbx_strand_id
1 'polypeptide(L)'
;MPKRFQMIKQNFLKVFTGSKSQRSRTIECATFVNTNMDFAVAKLYIQKYFDENARNQSMEMIVNIRNTFIDIVQQSSWMDPISKSKAIEKYNFNSSLMSNDLIILRLKMKKNVQMLREPVDPREWVVAPTIIDATYTPEYNRITFAAGVLQMPAYHKDAPK
;
A
#
# COMPACT_ATOMS: atom_id res chain seq x y z
N MET A 1 -18.84 -14.86 -18.69
CA MET A 1 -19.19 -14.01 -19.84
C MET A 1 -19.23 -14.88 -21.09
N PRO A 2 -20.23 -14.74 -21.98
CA PRO A 2 -20.26 -15.51 -23.23
C PRO A 2 -19.04 -15.22 -24.12
N LYS A 3 -18.59 -16.22 -24.89
CA LYS A 3 -17.37 -16.13 -25.74
C LYS A 3 -17.38 -14.93 -26.68
N ARG A 4 -18.53 -14.57 -27.25
CA ARG A 4 -18.69 -13.39 -28.14
C ARG A 4 -18.23 -12.09 -27.47
N PHE A 5 -18.63 -11.86 -26.23
CA PHE A 5 -18.26 -10.63 -25.50
C PHE A 5 -16.80 -10.66 -25.04
N GLN A 6 -16.28 -11.84 -24.67
CA GLN A 6 -14.86 -12.01 -24.35
C GLN A 6 -13.97 -11.69 -25.56
N MET A 7 -14.38 -12.09 -26.77
CA MET A 7 -13.66 -11.82 -28.01
C MET A 7 -13.66 -10.32 -28.34
N ILE A 8 -14.80 -9.64 -28.22
CA ILE A 8 -14.88 -8.18 -28.43
C ILE A 8 -13.96 -7.44 -27.46
N LYS A 9 -14.01 -7.80 -26.17
CA LYS A 9 -13.11 -7.25 -25.14
C LYS A 9 -11.63 -7.50 -25.50
N GLN A 10 -11.29 -8.70 -25.95
CA GLN A 10 -9.92 -9.04 -26.34
C GLN A 10 -9.44 -8.23 -27.55
N ASN A 11 -10.28 -8.04 -28.56
CA ASN A 11 -9.94 -7.23 -29.74
C ASN A 11 -9.63 -5.79 -29.35
N PHE A 12 -10.42 -5.21 -28.46
CA PHE A 12 -10.15 -3.88 -27.91
C PHE A 12 -8.82 -3.85 -27.13
N LEU A 13 -8.61 -4.80 -26.21
CA LEU A 13 -7.38 -4.85 -25.41
C LEU A 13 -6.12 -5.07 -26.26
N LYS A 14 -6.22 -5.80 -27.37
CA LYS A 14 -5.12 -5.99 -28.32
C LYS A 14 -4.65 -4.66 -28.92
N VAL A 15 -5.59 -3.77 -29.25
CA VAL A 15 -5.26 -2.45 -29.79
C VAL A 15 -4.82 -1.50 -28.68
N PHE A 16 -5.54 -1.47 -27.55
CA PHE A 16 -5.29 -0.51 -26.47
C PHE A 16 -3.99 -0.78 -25.69
N THR A 17 -3.65 -2.06 -25.47
CA THR A 17 -2.51 -2.46 -24.62
C THR A 17 -1.49 -3.36 -25.33
N GLY A 18 -1.72 -3.75 -26.58
CA GLY A 18 -0.88 -4.72 -27.29
C GLY A 18 -1.07 -6.17 -26.84
N SER A 19 -2.10 -6.48 -26.05
CA SER A 19 -2.34 -7.82 -25.50
C SER A 19 -2.59 -8.86 -26.61
N LYS A 20 -1.75 -9.90 -26.66
CA LYS A 20 -1.81 -10.95 -27.69
C LYS A 20 -2.80 -12.07 -27.37
N SER A 21 -3.11 -12.29 -26.09
CA SER A 21 -3.99 -13.37 -25.64
C SER A 21 -4.84 -12.95 -24.44
N GLN A 22 -5.94 -13.68 -24.22
CA GLN A 22 -6.75 -13.51 -23.02
C GLN A 22 -5.96 -14.01 -21.80
N ARG A 23 -6.18 -13.37 -20.65
CA ARG A 23 -5.64 -13.86 -19.38
C ARG A 23 -6.28 -15.20 -19.04
N SER A 24 -5.54 -16.04 -18.32
CA SER A 24 -6.09 -17.32 -17.87
C SER A 24 -7.24 -17.08 -16.89
N ARG A 25 -8.23 -17.98 -16.91
CA ARG A 25 -9.39 -17.89 -16.01
C ARG A 25 -8.98 -17.83 -14.54
N THR A 26 -7.94 -18.56 -14.16
CA THR A 26 -7.41 -18.56 -12.79
C THR A 26 -6.95 -17.16 -12.38
N ILE A 27 -6.20 -16.46 -13.24
CA ILE A 27 -5.74 -15.09 -12.95
C ILE A 27 -6.93 -14.13 -12.90
N GLU A 28 -7.91 -14.27 -13.80
CA GLU A 28 -9.12 -13.44 -13.78
C GLU A 28 -9.92 -13.63 -12.49
N CYS A 29 -10.12 -14.88 -12.05
CA CYS A 29 -10.82 -15.20 -10.81
C CYS A 29 -10.06 -14.71 -9.58
N ALA A 30 -8.74 -14.93 -9.52
CA ALA A 30 -7.91 -14.44 -8.42
C ALA A 30 -7.93 -12.92 -8.34
N THR A 31 -7.83 -12.24 -9.49
CA THR A 31 -7.93 -10.77 -9.57
C THR A 31 -9.30 -10.30 -9.10
N PHE A 32 -10.38 -10.94 -9.54
CA PHE A 32 -11.74 -10.57 -9.16
C PHE A 32 -11.96 -10.68 -7.64
N VAL A 33 -11.53 -11.77 -7.00
CA VAL A 33 -11.63 -11.92 -5.55
C VAL A 33 -10.76 -10.89 -4.85
N ASN A 34 -9.53 -10.67 -5.32
CA ASN A 34 -8.65 -9.66 -4.74
C ASN A 34 -9.23 -8.25 -4.89
N THR A 35 -9.93 -7.90 -5.97
CA THR A 35 -10.55 -6.57 -6.11
C THR A 35 -11.73 -6.36 -5.17
N ASN A 36 -12.47 -7.40 -4.81
CA ASN A 36 -13.69 -7.28 -3.99
C ASN A 36 -13.46 -7.60 -2.51
N MET A 37 -12.42 -8.37 -2.19
CA MET A 37 -12.14 -8.91 -0.85
C MET A 37 -10.64 -8.88 -0.54
N ASP A 38 -9.97 -7.83 -1.01
CA ASP A 38 -8.54 -7.57 -0.89
C ASP A 38 -7.97 -7.82 0.52
N PHE A 39 -8.60 -7.29 1.57
CA PHE A 39 -8.14 -7.46 2.95
C PHE A 39 -8.35 -8.88 3.50
N ALA A 40 -9.38 -9.60 3.04
CA ALA A 40 -9.60 -10.99 3.45
C ALA A 40 -8.55 -11.90 2.83
N VAL A 41 -8.24 -11.69 1.55
CA VAL A 41 -7.13 -12.34 0.87
C VAL A 41 -5.80 -11.95 1.53
N ALA A 42 -5.64 -10.70 1.92
CA ALA A 42 -4.42 -10.21 2.57
C ALA A 42 -4.16 -10.84 3.94
N LYS A 43 -5.20 -11.04 4.75
CA LYS A 43 -5.07 -11.80 6.00
C LYS A 43 -4.50 -13.20 5.75
N LEU A 44 -5.03 -13.92 4.77
CA LEU A 44 -4.56 -15.26 4.41
C LEU A 44 -3.13 -15.25 3.88
N TYR A 45 -2.78 -14.23 3.09
CA TYR A 45 -1.43 -14.06 2.56
C TYR A 45 -0.41 -13.79 3.68
N ILE A 46 -0.69 -12.85 4.57
CA ILE A 46 0.19 -12.49 5.69
C ILE A 46 0.42 -13.71 6.59
N GLN A 47 -0.65 -14.41 6.97
CA GLN A 47 -0.55 -15.59 7.82
C GLN A 47 0.32 -16.71 7.24
N LYS A 48 0.44 -16.77 5.92
CA LYS A 48 1.15 -17.85 5.23
C LYS A 48 2.56 -17.47 4.78
N TYR A 49 2.80 -16.21 4.43
CA TYR A 49 4.01 -15.80 3.71
C TYR A 49 4.79 -14.65 4.37
N PHE A 50 4.20 -13.90 5.31
CA PHE A 50 4.86 -12.74 5.88
C PHE A 50 5.68 -13.11 7.12
N ASP A 51 6.99 -12.81 7.09
CA ASP A 51 7.93 -13.02 8.19
C ASP A 51 7.93 -11.81 9.14
N GLU A 52 7.80 -12.04 10.45
CA GLU A 52 7.88 -10.99 11.46
C GLU A 52 9.26 -10.31 11.49
N ASN A 53 10.33 -11.02 11.12
CA ASN A 53 11.66 -10.41 11.01
C ASN A 53 11.72 -9.37 9.89
N ALA A 54 11.02 -9.62 8.76
CA ALA A 54 10.93 -8.67 7.67
C ALA A 54 10.25 -7.37 8.12
N ARG A 55 9.24 -7.48 9.00
CA ARG A 55 8.59 -6.31 9.62
C ARG A 55 9.59 -5.49 10.43
N ASN A 56 10.36 -6.13 11.32
CA ASN A 56 11.28 -5.43 12.21
C ASN A 56 12.39 -4.72 11.44
N GLN A 57 12.98 -5.38 10.44
CA GLN A 57 14.00 -4.77 9.59
C GLN A 57 13.44 -3.63 8.74
N SER A 58 12.23 -3.79 8.21
CA SER A 58 11.56 -2.71 7.46
C SER A 58 11.30 -1.49 8.36
N MET A 59 10.96 -1.72 9.63
CA MET A 59 10.79 -0.64 10.60
C MET A 59 12.10 0.09 10.89
N GLU A 60 13.20 -0.64 11.06
CA GLU A 60 14.54 -0.03 11.20
C GLU A 60 14.90 0.82 9.97
N MET A 61 14.70 0.29 8.77
CA MET A 61 14.94 1.02 7.52
C MET A 61 14.10 2.30 7.43
N ILE A 62 12.81 2.23 7.79
CA ILE A 62 11.93 3.39 7.80
C ILE A 62 12.46 4.44 8.77
N VAL A 63 12.88 4.06 9.98
CA VAL A 63 13.47 4.97 10.97
C VAL A 63 14.77 5.61 10.44
N ASN A 64 15.61 4.85 9.76
CA ASN A 64 16.85 5.38 9.19
C ASN A 64 16.57 6.41 8.09
N ILE A 65 15.72 6.09 7.11
CA ILE A 65 15.30 7.02 6.05
C ILE A 65 14.71 8.29 6.64
N ARG A 66 13.90 8.12 7.69
CA ARG A 66 13.27 9.18 8.46
C ARG A 66 14.30 10.16 9.03
N ASN A 67 15.31 9.65 9.73
CA ASN A 67 16.37 10.48 10.30
C ASN A 67 17.20 11.17 9.21
N THR A 68 17.60 10.44 8.17
CA THR A 68 18.38 11.00 7.04
C THR A 68 17.63 12.13 6.33
N PHE A 69 16.29 12.05 6.22
CA PHE A 69 15.49 13.11 5.62
C PHE A 69 15.61 14.44 6.41
N ILE A 70 15.62 14.38 7.75
CA ILE A 70 15.80 15.57 8.59
C ILE A 70 17.17 16.19 8.33
N ASP A 71 18.22 15.37 8.29
CA ASP A 71 19.59 15.84 8.04
C ASP A 71 19.71 16.55 6.68
N ILE A 72 19.11 15.97 5.63
CA ILE A 72 19.08 16.56 4.29
C ILE A 72 18.36 17.92 4.30
N VAL A 73 17.22 18.02 4.97
CA VAL A 73 16.45 19.28 5.05
C VAL A 73 17.25 20.36 5.79
N GLN A 74 17.94 19.99 6.87
CA GLN A 74 18.76 20.93 7.63
C GLN A 74 19.97 21.43 6.81
N GLN A 75 20.66 20.52 6.11
CA GLN A 75 21.85 20.83 5.31
C GLN A 75 21.54 21.50 3.97
N SER A 76 20.28 21.46 3.52
CA SER A 76 19.85 22.05 2.24
C SER A 76 20.18 23.54 2.14
N SER A 77 20.94 23.94 1.12
CA SER A 77 21.31 25.34 0.88
C SER A 77 20.23 26.15 0.16
N TRP A 78 19.29 25.49 -0.50
CA TRP A 78 18.27 26.15 -1.33
C TRP A 78 16.99 26.51 -0.56
N MET A 79 16.79 25.96 0.64
CA MET A 79 15.61 26.23 1.47
C MET A 79 15.88 27.35 2.47
N ASP A 80 14.93 28.29 2.59
CA ASP A 80 14.94 29.31 3.62
C ASP A 80 14.64 28.73 5.02
N PRO A 81 15.03 29.42 6.11
CA PRO A 81 14.85 28.91 7.47
C PRO A 81 13.41 28.60 7.87
N ILE A 82 12.43 29.33 7.32
CA ILE A 82 11.01 29.14 7.64
C ILE A 82 10.50 27.87 6.99
N SER A 83 10.82 27.67 5.70
CA SER A 83 10.49 26.46 4.95
C SER A 83 11.12 25.21 5.57
N LYS A 84 12.37 25.30 6.05
CA LYS A 84 13.03 24.20 6.79
C LYS A 84 12.27 23.83 8.06
N SER A 85 11.89 24.83 8.86
CA SER A 85 11.11 24.62 10.09
C SER A 85 9.77 23.93 9.79
N LYS A 86 9.04 24.39 8.77
CA LYS A 86 7.76 23.79 8.34
C LYS A 86 7.91 22.37 7.79
N ALA A 87 8.99 22.07 7.08
CA ALA A 87 9.27 20.71 6.63
C ALA A 87 9.53 19.75 7.80
N ILE A 88 10.28 20.19 8.82
CA ILE A 88 10.52 19.42 10.05
C ILE A 88 9.24 19.26 10.88
N GLU A 89 8.41 20.30 10.97
CA GLU A 89 7.10 20.24 11.63
C GLU A 89 6.18 19.19 10.98
N LYS A 90 6.08 19.22 9.63
CA LYS A 90 5.33 18.20 8.88
C LYS A 90 5.88 16.80 9.14
N TYR A 91 7.20 16.66 9.24
CA TYR A 91 7.84 15.37 9.47
C TYR A 91 7.57 14.80 10.88
N ASN A 92 7.57 15.65 11.91
CA ASN A 92 7.33 15.28 13.31
C ASN A 92 5.86 15.01 13.64
N PHE A 93 4.93 15.31 12.73
CA PHE A 93 3.52 15.01 12.91
C PHE A 93 3.31 13.47 12.98
N ASN A 94 3.03 13.00 14.20
CA ASN A 94 2.97 11.60 14.61
C ASN A 94 2.18 10.70 13.65
N SER A 95 2.88 9.82 12.95
CA SER A 95 2.33 8.59 12.37
C SER A 95 2.64 7.39 13.27
N SER A 96 2.51 7.56 14.59
CA SER A 96 2.46 6.42 15.51
C SER A 96 1.10 5.76 15.34
N LEU A 97 0.98 4.83 14.39
CA LEU A 97 0.00 3.76 14.52
C LEU A 97 0.38 2.55 13.67
N MET A 98 1.17 1.66 14.25
CA MET A 98 1.06 0.24 13.94
C MET A 98 0.13 -0.37 14.98
N SER A 99 -1.14 -0.58 14.64
CA SER A 99 -2.08 -1.28 15.51
C SER A 99 -2.86 -2.31 14.68
N ASN A 100 -3.04 -3.49 15.26
CA ASN A 100 -3.52 -4.72 14.61
C ASN A 100 -4.89 -4.56 13.89
N ASP A 101 -4.88 -4.69 12.56
CA ASP A 101 -6.03 -4.50 11.66
C ASP A 101 -6.92 -5.76 11.45
N LEU A 102 -6.89 -6.72 12.37
CA LEU A 102 -7.66 -7.97 12.23
C LEU A 102 -9.16 -7.83 12.55
N ILE A 103 -9.61 -6.68 13.10
CA ILE A 103 -11.00 -6.44 13.52
C ILE A 103 -11.79 -5.59 12.52
N ILE A 104 -11.13 -4.71 11.74
CA ILE A 104 -11.79 -3.73 10.87
C ILE A 104 -12.38 -4.37 9.59
N LEU A 105 -11.89 -5.54 9.19
CA LEU A 105 -12.31 -6.27 8.00
C LEU A 105 -13.81 -6.62 7.97
N ARG A 106 -14.45 -6.79 9.13
CA ARG A 106 -15.90 -7.10 9.22
C ARG A 106 -16.81 -5.90 8.95
N LEU A 107 -16.32 -4.67 9.12
CA LEU A 107 -17.16 -3.47 9.14
C LEU A 107 -17.29 -2.77 7.77
N LYS A 108 -16.36 -2.99 6.84
CA LYS A 108 -16.33 -2.26 5.55
C LYS A 108 -17.50 -2.55 4.61
N MET A 109 -18.10 -3.74 4.65
CA MET A 109 -19.10 -4.17 3.66
C MET A 109 -20.49 -3.49 3.80
N LYS A 110 -20.73 -2.65 4.81
CA LYS A 110 -22.00 -1.91 5.00
C LYS A 110 -21.87 -0.38 5.04
N LYS A 111 -20.66 0.18 4.94
CA LYS A 111 -20.33 1.43 5.63
C LYS A 111 -20.22 2.70 4.76
N ASN A 112 -20.06 2.60 3.44
CA ASN A 112 -19.72 3.77 2.60
C ASN A 112 -20.77 4.90 2.58
N VAL A 113 -22.07 4.61 2.72
CA VAL A 113 -23.12 5.64 2.82
C VAL A 113 -23.34 6.08 4.27
N GLN A 114 -23.13 5.19 5.24
CA GLN A 114 -23.29 5.48 6.67
C GLN A 114 -22.14 6.32 7.23
N MET A 115 -20.96 6.30 6.60
CA MET A 115 -19.77 7.05 7.03
C MET A 115 -19.78 8.54 6.71
N LEU A 116 -20.70 9.02 5.87
CA LEU A 116 -20.70 10.43 5.43
C LEU A 116 -20.84 11.45 6.58
N ARG A 117 -21.30 11.00 7.75
CA ARG A 117 -21.47 11.84 8.95
C ARG A 117 -20.65 11.37 10.15
N GLU A 118 -19.83 10.34 9.97
CA GLU A 118 -18.96 9.80 11.01
C GLU A 118 -17.56 10.41 10.89
N PRO A 119 -16.82 10.57 12.00
CA PRO A 119 -15.44 11.02 11.94
C PRO A 119 -14.59 10.02 11.14
N VAL A 120 -13.66 10.55 10.37
CA VAL A 120 -12.69 9.77 9.61
C VAL A 120 -11.84 8.94 10.57
N ASP A 121 -11.77 7.62 10.36
CA ASP A 121 -10.90 6.74 11.16
C ASP A 121 -9.48 6.78 10.59
N PRO A 122 -8.50 7.41 11.29
CA PRO A 122 -7.13 7.55 10.77
C PRO A 122 -6.38 6.21 10.71
N ARG A 123 -6.94 5.14 11.27
CA ARG A 123 -6.34 3.80 11.32
C ARG A 123 -6.62 2.99 10.07
N GLU A 124 -7.54 3.45 9.24
CA GLU A 124 -7.93 2.71 8.06
C GLU A 124 -6.84 2.75 6.98
N TRP A 125 -6.51 1.59 6.45
CA TRP A 125 -5.61 1.46 5.31
C TRP A 125 -6.38 1.77 4.01
N VAL A 126 -5.77 2.60 3.17
CA VAL A 126 -6.28 2.96 1.83
C VAL A 126 -6.05 1.83 0.82
N VAL A 127 -5.03 0.99 1.06
CA VAL A 127 -4.62 -0.11 0.19
C VAL A 127 -4.53 -1.42 0.99
N ALA A 128 -4.84 -2.54 0.35
CA ALA A 128 -4.68 -3.84 1.00
C ALA A 128 -3.20 -4.26 1.11
N PRO A 129 -2.82 -5.01 2.15
CA PRO A 129 -1.44 -5.46 2.37
C PRO A 129 -0.86 -6.38 1.28
N THR A 130 -1.69 -6.99 0.41
CA THR A 130 -1.24 -7.88 -0.69
C THR A 130 -0.74 -7.15 -1.93
N ILE A 131 -0.92 -5.83 -1.99
CA ILE A 131 -0.45 -5.03 -3.12
C ILE A 131 1.08 -4.96 -3.09
N ILE A 132 1.70 -5.05 -4.26
CA ILE A 132 3.14 -4.86 -4.45
C ILE A 132 3.37 -3.38 -4.77
N ASP A 133 3.18 -2.53 -3.76
CA ASP A 133 3.33 -1.08 -3.90
C ASP A 133 3.52 -0.40 -2.53
N ALA A 134 3.87 0.88 -2.54
CA ALA A 134 3.90 1.75 -1.39
C ALA A 134 3.17 3.06 -1.70
N THR A 135 2.45 3.62 -0.72
CA THR A 135 1.62 4.82 -0.94
C THR A 135 1.88 5.90 0.10
N TYR A 136 1.74 7.16 -0.32
CA TYR A 136 1.66 8.31 0.59
C TYR A 136 0.25 8.89 0.57
N THR A 137 -0.36 9.04 1.74
CA THR A 137 -1.69 9.64 1.93
C THR A 137 -1.53 11.01 2.60
N PRO A 138 -1.64 12.12 1.85
CA PRO A 138 -1.40 13.47 2.37
C PRO A 138 -2.30 13.86 3.54
N GLU A 139 -3.55 13.39 3.52
CA GLU A 139 -4.59 13.71 4.51
C GLU A 139 -4.23 13.22 5.92
N TYR A 140 -3.45 12.15 5.99
CA TYR A 140 -2.94 11.58 7.24
C TYR A 140 -1.43 11.72 7.39
N ASN A 141 -0.76 12.38 6.43
CA ASN A 141 0.70 12.48 6.35
C ASN A 141 1.38 11.11 6.58
N ARG A 142 0.88 10.06 5.92
CA ARG A 142 1.28 8.66 6.17
C ARG A 142 1.86 8.01 4.94
N ILE A 143 3.00 7.34 5.10
CA ILE A 143 3.55 6.40 4.13
C ILE A 143 3.15 4.99 4.56
N THR A 144 2.63 4.19 3.62
CA THR A 144 2.23 2.80 3.85
C THR A 144 3.06 1.89 2.95
N PHE A 145 3.78 0.94 3.55
CA PHE A 145 4.46 -0.14 2.84
C PHE A 145 3.61 -1.40 2.96
N ALA A 146 3.03 -1.86 1.86
CA ALA A 146 2.24 -3.09 1.85
C ALA A 146 3.16 -4.31 2.00
N ALA A 147 2.69 -5.37 2.65
CA ALA A 147 3.49 -6.59 2.84
C ALA A 147 3.98 -7.17 1.51
N GLY A 148 3.21 -7.03 0.43
CA GLY A 148 3.58 -7.47 -0.91
C GLY A 148 4.80 -6.76 -1.52
N VAL A 149 5.20 -5.57 -1.05
CA VAL A 149 6.42 -4.90 -1.52
C VAL A 149 7.67 -5.34 -0.73
N LEU A 150 7.49 -5.95 0.44
CA LEU A 150 8.57 -6.40 1.33
C LEU A 150 9.07 -7.80 0.97
N GLN A 151 9.31 -8.01 -0.32
CA GLN A 151 9.85 -9.25 -0.89
C GLN A 151 10.78 -8.92 -2.06
N MET A 152 11.53 -9.92 -2.53
CA MET A 152 12.45 -9.75 -3.65
C MET A 152 11.69 -9.30 -4.91
N PRO A 153 12.24 -8.40 -5.76
CA PRO A 153 13.57 -7.78 -5.71
C PRO A 153 13.69 -6.55 -4.81
N ALA A 154 12.59 -6.01 -4.30
CA ALA A 154 12.61 -4.76 -3.55
C ALA A 154 13.23 -4.91 -2.16
N TYR A 155 13.07 -6.08 -1.52
CA TYR A 155 13.61 -6.35 -0.19
C TYR A 155 13.99 -7.83 -0.03
N HIS A 156 15.16 -8.09 0.55
CA HIS A 156 15.56 -9.42 1.02
C HIS A 156 16.47 -9.25 2.24
N LYS A 157 16.24 -10.02 3.30
CA LYS A 157 16.98 -9.89 4.57
C LYS A 157 18.50 -10.06 4.43
N ASP A 158 18.91 -10.87 3.46
CA ASP A 158 20.32 -11.19 3.18
C ASP A 158 20.90 -10.33 2.04
N ALA A 159 20.15 -9.34 1.53
CA ALA A 159 20.68 -8.40 0.55
C ALA A 159 21.71 -7.46 1.20
N PRO A 160 22.74 -7.00 0.46
CA PRO A 160 23.66 -5.99 0.95
C PRO A 160 22.91 -4.72 1.37
N LYS A 161 23.33 -4.12 2.49
CA LYS A 161 22.81 -2.83 2.97
C LYS A 161 23.40 -1.68 2.16
#